data_AF-A0A2S0KQJ5-F1
#
_entry.id   AF-A0A2S0KQJ5-F1
#
_cell.length_a   1.000
_cell.length_b   1.000
_cell.length_c   1.000
_cell.angle_alpha   90.00
_cell.angle_beta   90.00
_cell.angle_gamma   90.00
#
_symmetry.space_group_name_H-M   'P 1'
#
loop_
_entity.id
_entity.type
_entity.pdbx_description
1 polymer ?
#
loop_
_entity_poly.entity_id
_entity_poly.type
_entity_poly.pdbx_seq_one_letter_code
_entity_poly.pdbx_strand_id
1 'polypeptide(L)'
;MKDQVGFFNALLGTCRGTEIFPRLCRNSWGRTVLHLFLLSVFCAFAVTLVQAVRTGPEINRFATGFFDAFGNLKFNAYGLKPEIQPDKARTYAISGGRWVSYFPSTPDGVVIPEKELLLTTVGVVWTPKQLIVLTPLGEDSWQCSVFPIGSLFPSGRNCSTAELKSFLAGLRDVPGKIPFMPETTAVWTKHYVMTNICAVMAVMLLLFHFLTAFILPFFYTGMFALVFRFTGGRQLRSMTLGTFWKIGIYAGFPVMLFASCFPAFDLPFLRYGTVYMIGLVIYWLVAAGRIERAGMESGGRRFDE
;
A
#
# COMPACT_ATOMS: atom_id res chain seq x y z
N MET A 1 -13.72 -8.89 -38.02
CA MET A 1 -12.98 -8.17 -36.96
C MET A 1 -13.68 -6.92 -36.39
N LYS A 2 -14.93 -6.58 -36.78
CA LYS A 2 -15.58 -5.29 -36.43
C LYS A 2 -16.35 -5.23 -35.10
N ASP A 3 -16.36 -6.29 -34.29
CA ASP A 3 -17.30 -6.43 -33.16
C ASP A 3 -16.68 -6.33 -31.76
N GLN A 4 -15.36 -6.14 -31.66
CA GLN A 4 -14.69 -6.06 -30.36
C GLN A 4 -14.82 -4.66 -29.75
N VAL A 5 -15.17 -4.61 -28.48
CA VAL A 5 -15.34 -3.35 -27.74
C VAL A 5 -13.99 -2.95 -27.15
N GLY A 6 -13.49 -1.75 -27.47
CA GLY A 6 -12.27 -1.19 -26.87
C GLY A 6 -12.45 -0.78 -25.41
N PHE A 7 -11.33 -0.57 -24.70
CA PHE A 7 -11.31 -0.32 -23.25
C PHE A 7 -12.26 0.80 -22.79
N PHE A 8 -12.13 2.01 -23.34
CA PHE A 8 -12.96 3.15 -22.93
C PHE A 8 -14.44 2.95 -23.22
N ASN A 9 -14.78 2.31 -24.33
CA ASN A 9 -16.17 1.98 -24.65
C ASN A 9 -16.72 0.94 -23.68
N ALA A 10 -15.91 -0.05 -23.29
CA ALA A 10 -16.28 -1.04 -22.27
C ALA A 10 -16.51 -0.35 -20.92
N LEU A 11 -15.58 0.51 -20.49
CA LEU A 11 -15.68 1.25 -19.23
C LEU A 11 -16.90 2.16 -19.16
N LEU A 12 -17.06 3.05 -20.15
CA LEU A 12 -18.19 3.98 -20.17
C LEU A 12 -19.52 3.24 -20.34
N GLY A 13 -19.54 2.19 -21.16
CA GLY A 13 -20.73 1.37 -21.37
C GLY A 13 -21.18 0.67 -20.10
N THR A 14 -20.27 0.00 -19.38
CA THR A 14 -20.61 -0.69 -18.13
C THR A 14 -21.00 0.28 -17.02
N CYS A 15 -20.50 1.51 -17.03
CA CYS A 15 -20.94 2.55 -16.10
C CYS A 15 -22.30 3.16 -16.45
N ARG A 16 -22.69 3.13 -17.73
CA ARG A 16 -23.99 3.66 -18.20
C ARG A 16 -25.14 2.65 -18.08
N GLY A 17 -24.84 1.35 -17.98
CA GLY A 17 -25.82 0.31 -17.74
C GLY A 17 -25.42 -1.03 -18.35
N THR A 18 -26.40 -1.94 -18.43
CA THR A 18 -26.16 -3.33 -18.82
C THR A 18 -26.30 -3.61 -20.32
N GLU A 19 -26.64 -2.62 -21.14
CA GLU A 19 -26.90 -2.80 -22.58
C GLU A 19 -25.66 -3.19 -23.40
N ILE A 20 -24.47 -2.84 -22.91
CA ILE A 20 -23.22 -3.12 -23.62
C ILE A 20 -22.75 -4.58 -23.46
N PHE A 21 -23.27 -5.31 -22.46
CA PHE A 21 -22.77 -6.62 -22.06
C PHE A 21 -22.81 -7.70 -23.16
N PRO A 22 -23.86 -7.80 -24.00
CA PRO A 22 -23.86 -8.72 -25.14
C PRO A 22 -22.67 -8.51 -26.10
N ARG A 23 -22.24 -7.26 -26.30
CA ARG A 23 -21.06 -6.93 -27.12
C ARG A 23 -19.76 -7.26 -26.38
N LEU A 24 -19.72 -7.04 -25.06
CA LEU A 24 -18.55 -7.36 -24.24
C LEU A 24 -18.26 -8.87 -24.16
N CYS A 25 -19.30 -9.71 -24.24
CA CYS A 25 -19.13 -11.16 -24.35
C CYS A 25 -18.32 -11.58 -25.59
N ARG A 26 -18.32 -10.80 -26.66
CA ARG A 26 -17.54 -11.07 -27.89
C ARG A 26 -16.05 -10.75 -27.75
N ASN A 27 -15.64 -10.07 -26.68
CA ASN A 27 -14.23 -9.83 -26.42
C ASN A 27 -13.51 -11.13 -26.06
N SER A 28 -12.25 -11.25 -26.51
CA SER A 28 -11.39 -12.36 -26.13
C SER A 28 -11.03 -12.31 -24.64
N TRP A 29 -10.60 -13.45 -24.11
CA TRP A 29 -10.19 -13.55 -22.71
C TRP A 29 -8.99 -12.65 -22.41
N GLY A 30 -7.96 -12.67 -23.26
CA GLY A 30 -6.79 -11.80 -23.14
C GLY A 30 -7.14 -10.30 -23.19
N ARG A 31 -8.10 -9.89 -24.04
CA ARG A 31 -8.57 -8.49 -24.07
C ARG A 31 -9.30 -8.11 -22.77
N THR A 32 -10.06 -9.04 -22.20
CA THR A 32 -10.78 -8.81 -20.93
C THR A 32 -9.80 -8.66 -19.76
N VAL A 33 -8.76 -9.51 -19.70
CA VAL A 33 -7.66 -9.37 -18.72
C VAL A 33 -6.90 -8.05 -18.93
N LEU A 34 -6.61 -7.66 -20.18
CA LEU A 34 -5.96 -6.39 -20.48
C LEU A 34 -6.82 -5.19 -20.03
N HIS A 35 -8.14 -5.22 -20.26
CA HIS A 35 -9.01 -4.15 -19.79
C HIS A 35 -9.06 -4.07 -18.27
N LEU A 36 -9.10 -5.22 -17.57
CA LEU A 36 -8.99 -5.25 -16.10
C LEU A 36 -7.65 -4.65 -15.64
N PHE A 37 -6.54 -5.02 -16.28
CA PHE A 37 -5.22 -4.47 -15.99
C PHE A 37 -5.21 -2.95 -16.14
N LEU A 38 -5.70 -2.42 -17.26
CA LEU A 38 -5.75 -0.98 -17.54
C LEU A 38 -6.59 -0.23 -16.50
N LEU A 39 -7.77 -0.76 -16.15
CA LEU A 39 -8.61 -0.14 -15.11
C LEU A 39 -7.93 -0.20 -13.75
N SER A 40 -7.26 -1.31 -13.43
CA SER A 40 -6.52 -1.46 -12.16
C SER A 40 -5.39 -0.45 -12.03
N VAL A 41 -4.63 -0.22 -13.11
CA VAL A 41 -3.59 0.82 -13.17
C VAL A 41 -4.20 2.20 -12.96
N PHE A 42 -5.32 2.50 -13.65
CA PHE A 42 -6.00 3.79 -13.51
C PHE A 42 -6.51 4.03 -12.08
N CYS A 43 -7.19 3.05 -11.50
CA CYS A 43 -7.66 3.10 -10.11
C CYS A 43 -6.51 3.26 -9.12
N ALA A 44 -5.44 2.48 -9.26
CA ALA A 44 -4.28 2.56 -8.39
C ALA A 44 -3.60 3.94 -8.46
N PHE A 45 -3.41 4.46 -9.67
CA PHE A 45 -2.85 5.79 -9.88
C PHE A 45 -3.72 6.88 -9.24
N ALA A 46 -5.03 6.84 -9.45
CA ALA A 46 -5.97 7.80 -8.87
C ALA A 46 -5.95 7.75 -7.33
N VAL A 47 -5.96 6.57 -6.73
CA VAL A 47 -5.89 6.39 -5.27
C VAL A 47 -4.58 6.94 -4.73
N THR A 48 -3.44 6.55 -5.31
CA THR A 48 -2.12 7.01 -4.88
C THR A 48 -1.98 8.53 -5.02
N LEU A 49 -2.51 9.13 -6.09
CA LEU A 49 -2.48 10.58 -6.28
C LEU A 49 -3.28 11.32 -5.21
N VAL A 50 -4.50 10.87 -4.92
CA VAL A 50 -5.34 11.49 -3.89
C VAL A 50 -4.68 11.37 -2.52
N GLN A 51 -4.13 10.21 -2.17
CA GLN A 51 -3.39 10.05 -0.91
C GLN A 51 -2.13 10.91 -0.87
N ALA A 52 -1.37 11.04 -1.97
CA ALA A 52 -0.19 11.89 -2.03
C ALA A 52 -0.54 13.37 -1.77
N VAL A 53 -1.65 13.87 -2.34
CA VAL A 53 -2.13 15.24 -2.10
C VAL A 53 -2.55 15.44 -0.64
N ARG A 54 -3.18 14.44 -0.01
CA ARG A 54 -3.65 14.53 1.37
C ARG A 54 -2.53 14.41 2.39
N THR A 55 -1.62 13.46 2.21
CA THR A 55 -0.55 13.15 3.18
C THR A 55 0.70 13.99 2.95
N GLY A 56 0.91 14.53 1.74
CA GLY A 56 2.06 15.35 1.38
C GLY A 56 2.33 16.53 2.33
N PRO A 57 1.32 17.35 2.68
CA PRO A 57 1.49 18.44 3.64
C PRO A 57 1.96 17.98 5.03
N GLU A 58 1.45 16.86 5.53
CA GLU A 58 1.85 16.30 6.83
C GLU A 58 3.29 15.80 6.82
N ILE A 59 3.68 15.07 5.77
CA ILE A 59 5.06 14.61 5.58
C ILE A 59 5.99 15.82 5.48
N ASN A 60 5.61 16.85 4.73
CA ASN A 60 6.43 18.06 4.60
C ASN A 60 6.55 18.83 5.92
N ARG A 61 5.48 18.93 6.71
CA ARG A 61 5.52 19.54 8.05
C ARG A 61 6.46 18.77 8.97
N PHE A 62 6.35 17.44 9.00
CA PHE A 62 7.24 16.58 9.76
C PHE A 62 8.71 16.77 9.35
N ALA A 63 8.99 16.68 8.05
CA ALA A 63 10.33 16.83 7.53
C ALA A 63 10.91 18.21 7.78
N THR A 64 10.10 19.26 7.69
CA THR A 64 10.54 20.62 8.02
C THR A 64 11.04 20.68 9.46
N GLY A 65 10.22 20.29 10.44
CA GLY A 65 10.66 20.34 11.84
C GLY A 65 11.83 19.39 12.16
N PHE A 66 11.91 18.22 11.50
CA PHE A 66 13.07 17.33 11.62
C PHE A 66 14.35 17.99 11.11
N PHE A 67 14.34 18.54 9.90
CA PHE A 67 15.52 19.18 9.31
C PHE A 67 15.84 20.53 9.97
N ASP A 68 14.88 21.21 10.58
CA ASP A 68 15.14 22.39 11.42
C ASP A 68 15.88 22.01 12.71
N ALA A 69 15.54 20.86 13.31
CA ALA A 69 16.18 20.36 14.53
C ALA A 69 17.55 19.67 14.29
N PHE A 70 17.73 19.04 13.14
CA PHE A 70 18.90 18.22 12.83
C PHE A 70 19.82 18.78 11.74
N GLY A 71 19.33 19.71 10.91
CA GLY A 71 20.03 20.14 9.70
C GLY A 71 20.04 19.04 8.64
N ASN A 72 20.85 19.21 7.59
CA ASN A 72 21.07 18.14 6.63
C ASN A 72 21.74 16.93 7.30
N LEU A 73 21.70 15.77 6.66
CA LEU A 73 22.34 14.57 7.20
C LEU A 73 23.67 14.36 6.50
N LYS A 74 24.74 14.24 7.28
CA LYS A 74 26.09 13.92 6.78
C LYS A 74 26.32 12.43 6.89
N PHE A 75 26.76 11.83 5.80
CA PHE A 75 26.85 10.39 5.67
C PHE A 75 28.19 9.99 5.07
N ASN A 76 28.92 9.13 5.78
CA ASN A 76 30.21 8.58 5.34
C ASN A 76 30.50 7.24 6.06
N ALA A 77 31.70 6.71 5.85
CA ALA A 77 32.19 5.48 6.50
C ALA A 77 32.17 5.49 8.05
N TYR A 78 32.03 6.65 8.68
CA TYR A 78 31.93 6.79 10.14
C TYR A 78 30.50 6.91 10.66
N GLY A 79 29.52 7.07 9.76
CA GLY A 79 28.11 7.04 10.12
C GLY A 79 27.24 8.10 9.45
N LEU A 80 25.96 8.08 9.84
CA LEU A 80 24.96 9.12 9.58
C LEU A 80 24.91 10.06 10.80
N LYS A 81 25.27 11.32 10.60
CA LYS A 81 25.25 12.35 11.65
C LYS A 81 24.39 13.54 11.23
N PRO A 82 23.76 14.24 12.18
CA PRO A 82 23.11 15.51 11.87
C PRO A 82 24.16 16.57 11.55
N GLU A 83 23.81 17.54 10.73
CA GLU A 83 24.68 18.67 10.42
C GLU A 83 24.74 19.67 11.58
N ILE A 84 23.60 19.94 12.22
CA ILE A 84 23.53 20.84 13.36
C ILE A 84 24.02 20.10 14.60
N GLN A 85 25.00 20.66 15.33
CA GLN A 85 25.49 20.14 16.61
C GLN A 85 25.66 18.60 16.63
N PRO A 86 26.55 18.04 15.77
CA PRO A 86 26.71 16.59 15.61
C PRO A 86 27.22 15.86 16.86
N ASP A 87 27.76 16.59 17.83
CA ASP A 87 28.34 16.00 19.05
C ASP A 87 27.42 16.18 20.27
N LYS A 88 26.17 16.62 20.05
CA LYS A 88 25.20 16.86 21.12
C LYS A 88 24.00 15.91 21.03
N ALA A 89 23.78 15.15 22.10
CA ALA A 89 22.57 14.34 22.27
C ALA A 89 21.33 15.22 22.39
N ARG A 90 20.24 14.84 21.70
CA ARG A 90 18.97 15.58 21.74
C ARG A 90 17.80 14.76 21.21
N THR A 91 16.62 15.16 21.63
CA THR A 91 15.35 14.56 21.20
C THR A 91 14.50 15.58 20.46
N TYR A 92 13.97 15.17 19.31
CA TYR A 92 12.93 15.87 18.60
C TYR A 92 11.61 15.11 18.81
N ALA A 93 10.72 15.72 19.60
CA ALA A 93 9.39 15.20 19.82
C ALA A 93 8.48 15.54 18.64
N ILE A 94 7.74 14.54 18.18
CA ILE A 94 6.76 14.61 17.11
C ILE A 94 5.38 14.46 17.75
N SER A 95 4.37 15.14 17.19
CA SER A 95 2.99 15.05 17.70
C SER A 95 2.48 13.61 17.79
N GLY A 96 1.76 13.31 18.87
CA GLY A 96 1.08 12.03 19.08
C GLY A 96 1.99 10.90 19.59
N GLY A 97 2.93 11.19 20.49
CA GLY A 97 3.78 10.16 21.11
C GLY A 97 4.91 9.63 20.23
N ARG A 98 5.24 10.34 19.15
CA ARG A 98 6.33 9.95 18.24
C ARG A 98 7.58 10.76 18.57
N TRP A 99 8.77 10.21 18.44
CA TRP A 99 10.00 11.00 18.67
C TRP A 99 11.21 10.39 17.98
N VAL A 100 12.23 11.22 17.77
CA VAL A 100 13.57 10.81 17.32
C VAL A 100 14.60 11.37 18.28
N SER A 101 15.41 10.51 18.89
CA SER A 101 16.49 10.89 19.81
C SER A 101 17.83 10.54 19.19
N TYR A 102 18.65 11.56 18.97
CA TYR A 102 20.01 11.39 18.49
C TYR A 102 20.99 11.29 19.66
N PHE A 103 21.87 10.30 19.62
CA PHE A 103 22.97 10.10 20.55
C PHE A 103 24.28 10.02 19.77
N PRO A 104 25.19 11.01 19.91
CA PRO A 104 26.44 11.05 19.17
C PRO A 104 27.42 9.94 19.56
N SER A 105 27.34 9.51 20.82
CA SER A 105 28.04 8.36 21.41
C SER A 105 27.18 7.78 22.53
N THR A 106 27.45 6.53 22.88
CA THR A 106 26.71 5.75 23.87
C THR A 106 27.64 4.98 24.83
N PRO A 107 28.64 5.63 25.45
CA PRO A 107 29.55 4.94 26.39
C PRO A 107 28.80 4.36 27.60
N ASP A 108 27.79 5.09 28.07
CA ASP A 108 26.95 4.73 29.22
C ASP A 108 25.60 4.12 28.79
N GLY A 109 25.44 3.82 27.50
CA GLY A 109 24.17 3.40 26.91
C GLY A 109 23.17 4.54 26.73
N VAL A 110 21.92 4.16 26.48
CA VAL A 110 20.79 5.06 26.23
C VAL A 110 19.76 4.86 27.33
N VAL A 111 19.39 5.94 28.00
CA VAL A 111 18.34 5.94 29.02
C VAL A 111 17.20 6.83 28.51
N ILE A 112 16.02 6.22 28.37
CA ILE A 112 14.79 6.93 28.03
C ILE A 112 13.94 6.99 29.31
N PRO A 113 13.48 8.18 29.72
CA PRO A 113 12.59 8.30 30.87
C PRO A 113 11.35 7.41 30.72
N GLU A 114 10.97 6.73 31.79
CA GLU A 114 9.82 5.81 31.78
C GLU A 114 8.51 6.47 31.35
N LYS A 115 8.30 7.73 31.79
CA LYS A 115 7.14 8.52 31.39
C LYS A 115 7.08 8.74 29.88
N GLU A 116 8.23 8.89 29.22
CA GLU A 116 8.29 9.05 27.77
C GLU A 116 8.02 7.73 27.06
N LEU A 117 8.55 6.61 27.57
CA LEU A 117 8.25 5.27 27.05
C LEU A 117 6.75 4.95 27.09
N LEU A 118 6.07 5.27 28.20
CA LEU A 118 4.62 5.03 28.34
C LEU A 118 3.76 5.83 27.35
N LEU A 119 4.24 7.00 26.93
CA LEU A 119 3.55 7.87 25.97
C LEU A 119 3.99 7.59 24.52
N THR A 120 4.92 6.67 24.31
CA THR A 120 5.52 6.43 23.00
C THR A 120 4.59 5.59 22.14
N THR A 121 4.27 6.08 20.95
CA THR A 121 3.62 5.29 19.89
C THR A 121 4.63 4.80 18.85
N VAL A 122 5.69 5.58 18.59
CA VAL A 122 6.87 5.16 17.80
C VAL A 122 8.07 5.98 18.28
N GLY A 123 9.15 5.31 18.69
CA GLY A 123 10.41 5.94 19.08
C GLY A 123 11.53 5.58 18.11
N VAL A 124 12.41 6.52 17.79
CA VAL A 124 13.63 6.22 17.02
C VAL A 124 14.85 6.67 17.81
N VAL A 125 15.69 5.73 18.21
CA VAL A 125 17.02 6.00 18.75
C VAL A 125 18.01 5.98 17.60
N TRP A 126 18.66 7.10 17.36
CA TRP A 126 19.62 7.29 16.28
C TRP A 126 21.02 7.47 16.85
N THR A 127 21.92 6.55 16.53
CA THR A 127 23.37 6.69 16.73
C THR A 127 24.06 6.81 15.38
N PRO A 128 25.32 7.27 15.30
CA PRO A 128 26.01 7.40 14.02
C PRO A 128 25.99 6.14 13.15
N LYS A 129 25.92 4.94 13.73
CA LYS A 129 26.02 3.68 12.98
C LYS A 129 24.79 2.80 13.07
N GLN A 130 23.77 3.19 13.83
CA GLN A 130 22.56 2.39 14.01
C GLN A 130 21.33 3.29 14.13
N LEU A 131 20.22 2.84 13.56
CA LEU A 131 18.89 3.35 13.85
C LEU A 131 18.11 2.25 14.56
N ILE A 132 17.50 2.55 15.69
CA ILE A 132 16.71 1.60 16.46
C ILE A 132 15.29 2.13 16.51
N VAL A 133 14.37 1.38 15.93
CA VAL A 133 12.95 1.73 15.91
C VAL A 133 12.24 0.94 17.00
N LEU A 134 11.50 1.66 17.84
CA LEU A 134 10.76 1.16 18.98
C LEU A 134 9.26 1.33 18.70
N THR A 135 8.52 0.22 18.69
CA THR A 135 7.08 0.24 18.47
C THR A 135 6.40 -0.56 19.59
N PRO A 136 5.47 0.03 20.35
CA PRO A 136 4.68 -0.72 21.32
C PRO A 136 3.73 -1.68 20.59
N LEU A 137 3.65 -2.92 21.08
CA LEU A 137 2.70 -3.94 20.63
C LEU A 137 1.57 -4.14 21.65
N GLY A 138 1.76 -3.68 22.89
CA GLY A 138 0.82 -3.78 24.01
C GLY A 138 1.38 -3.07 25.25
N GLU A 139 0.75 -3.24 26.41
CA GLU A 139 1.13 -2.53 27.65
C GLU A 139 2.56 -2.82 28.12
N ASP A 140 3.03 -4.06 27.97
CA ASP A 140 4.39 -4.48 28.32
C ASP A 140 5.08 -5.25 27.19
N SER A 141 4.82 -4.86 25.94
CA SER A 141 5.41 -5.53 24.79
C SER A 141 5.86 -4.53 23.75
N TRP A 142 7.10 -4.69 23.30
CA TRP A 142 7.75 -3.82 22.35
C TRP A 142 8.37 -4.62 21.22
N GLN A 143 8.17 -4.14 20.00
CA GLN A 143 9.01 -4.51 18.87
C GLN A 143 10.19 -3.55 18.81
N CYS A 144 11.40 -4.10 18.92
CA CYS A 144 12.64 -3.36 18.80
C CYS A 144 13.36 -3.81 17.53
N SER A 145 13.50 -2.92 16.56
CA SER A 145 14.13 -3.19 15.27
C SER A 145 15.41 -2.37 15.13
N VAL A 146 16.56 -3.03 15.09
CA VAL A 146 17.88 -2.41 14.91
C VAL A 146 18.26 -2.47 13.45
N PHE A 147 18.55 -1.30 12.88
CA PHE A 147 19.02 -1.09 11.52
C PHE A 147 20.47 -0.59 11.58
N PRO A 148 21.47 -1.47 11.43
CA PRO A 148 22.83 -1.04 11.21
C PRO A 148 22.89 -0.19 9.94
N ILE A 149 23.47 1.00 10.03
CA ILE A 149 23.64 1.87 8.87
C ILE A 149 24.59 1.16 7.89
N GLY A 150 24.17 1.05 6.63
CA GLY A 150 24.88 0.28 5.60
C GLY A 150 24.47 -1.20 5.48
N SER A 151 23.57 -1.69 6.34
CA SER A 151 22.96 -3.02 6.20
C SER A 151 21.56 -2.92 5.58
N LEU A 152 21.22 -3.87 4.71
CA LEU A 152 19.86 -4.06 4.20
C LEU A 152 19.00 -4.92 5.12
N PHE A 153 19.61 -5.60 6.10
CA PHE A 153 18.93 -6.55 6.96
C PHE A 153 18.83 -5.99 8.38
N PRO A 154 17.63 -5.58 8.83
CA PRO A 154 17.41 -5.27 10.23
C PRO A 154 17.40 -6.54 11.08
N SER A 155 17.82 -6.41 12.33
CA SER A 155 17.52 -7.39 13.36
C SER A 155 16.33 -6.90 14.18
N GLY A 156 15.31 -7.74 14.31
CA GLY A 156 14.12 -7.44 15.10
C GLY A 156 14.02 -8.39 16.27
N ARG A 157 13.56 -7.89 17.41
CA ARG A 157 13.18 -8.72 18.56
C ARG A 157 11.95 -8.13 19.25
N ASN A 158 11.11 -9.00 19.77
CA ASN A 158 10.07 -8.61 20.71
C ASN A 158 10.67 -8.69 22.12
N CYS A 159 10.34 -7.71 22.95
CA CYS A 159 10.86 -7.61 24.31
C CYS A 159 9.85 -6.95 25.25
N SER A 160 9.94 -7.26 26.54
CA SER A 160 9.24 -6.53 27.60
C SER A 160 9.82 -5.13 27.79
N THR A 161 9.14 -4.27 28.55
CA THR A 161 9.64 -2.92 28.85
C THR A 161 10.95 -2.98 29.64
N ALA A 162 11.09 -3.94 30.57
CA ALA A 162 12.32 -4.14 31.34
C ALA A 162 13.50 -4.57 30.45
N GLU A 163 13.27 -5.51 29.54
CA GLU A 163 14.27 -5.97 28.56
C GLU A 163 14.66 -4.88 27.57
N LEU A 164 13.70 -4.03 27.17
CA LEU A 164 13.97 -2.86 26.33
C LEU A 164 14.89 -1.87 27.06
N LYS A 165 14.55 -1.48 28.29
CA LYS A 165 15.37 -0.58 29.11
C LYS A 165 16.79 -1.14 29.30
N SER A 166 16.90 -2.42 29.63
CA SER A 166 18.18 -3.11 29.79
C SER A 166 19.00 -3.09 28.49
N PHE A 167 18.37 -3.33 27.35
CA PHE A 167 19.04 -3.30 26.05
C PHE A 167 19.52 -1.91 25.65
N LEU A 168 18.69 -0.88 25.86
CA LEU A 168 19.09 0.50 25.57
C LEU A 168 20.25 0.93 26.49
N ALA A 169 20.20 0.59 27.78
CA ALA A 169 21.30 0.84 28.73
C ALA A 169 22.57 0.03 28.39
N GLY A 170 22.42 -1.15 27.78
CA GLY A 170 23.51 -1.98 27.29
C GLY A 170 24.06 -1.57 25.93
N LEU A 171 23.46 -0.59 25.25
CA LEU A 171 23.92 -0.13 23.94
C LEU A 171 25.33 0.46 24.06
N ARG A 172 26.20 0.16 23.10
CA ARG A 172 27.56 0.69 23.03
C ARG A 172 27.87 1.14 21.62
N ASP A 173 28.87 2.00 21.50
CA ASP A 173 29.33 2.47 20.21
C ASP A 173 29.86 1.32 19.36
N VAL A 174 29.36 1.23 18.13
CA VAL A 174 29.85 0.25 17.17
C VAL A 174 31.26 0.68 16.73
N PRO A 175 32.32 -0.13 16.94
CA PRO A 175 33.69 0.25 16.59
C PRO A 175 33.92 0.23 15.06
N GLY A 176 35.05 0.78 14.61
CA GLY A 176 35.52 0.65 13.21
C GLY A 176 34.78 1.52 12.18
N LYS A 177 35.01 1.28 10.89
CA LYS A 177 34.27 1.92 9.79
C LYS A 177 33.10 1.03 9.36
N ILE A 178 32.04 1.63 8.83
CA ILE A 178 30.95 0.88 8.19
C ILE A 178 31.50 0.30 6.86
N PRO A 179 31.45 -1.03 6.66
CA PRO A 179 31.92 -1.65 5.42
C PRO A 179 31.18 -1.11 4.19
N PHE A 180 31.87 -1.04 3.05
CA PHE A 180 31.31 -0.63 1.75
C PHE A 180 30.77 0.81 1.66
N MET A 181 31.02 1.64 2.68
CA MET A 181 30.72 3.07 2.65
C MET A 181 31.90 3.88 2.13
N PRO A 182 31.65 4.94 1.35
CA PRO A 182 32.69 5.87 0.94
C PRO A 182 33.24 6.64 2.14
N GLU A 183 34.53 6.95 2.12
CA GLU A 183 35.16 7.84 3.11
C GLU A 183 34.79 9.31 2.88
N THR A 184 34.42 9.64 1.64
CA THR A 184 33.91 10.96 1.30
C THR A 184 32.55 11.19 1.95
N THR A 185 32.31 12.42 2.42
CA THR A 185 31.05 12.77 3.08
C THR A 185 30.02 13.16 2.04
N ALA A 186 28.98 12.32 1.92
CA ALA A 186 27.75 12.68 1.23
C ALA A 186 26.86 13.53 2.15
N VAL A 187 26.16 14.50 1.59
CA VAL A 187 25.19 15.32 2.31
C VAL A 187 23.81 15.02 1.77
N TRP A 188 22.95 14.49 2.62
CA TRP A 188 21.55 14.26 2.31
C TRP A 188 20.74 15.47 2.76
N THR A 189 20.34 16.27 1.78
CA THR A 189 19.52 17.45 2.02
C THR A 189 18.07 17.07 2.28
N LYS A 190 17.31 17.98 2.90
CA LYS A 190 15.85 17.85 3.04
C LYS A 190 15.19 17.49 1.71
N HIS A 191 15.54 18.22 0.65
CA HIS A 191 14.97 17.99 -0.69
C HIS A 191 15.31 16.59 -1.19
N TYR A 192 16.56 16.16 -1.08
CA TYR A 192 16.99 14.83 -1.52
C TYR A 192 16.25 13.71 -0.76
N VAL A 193 16.24 13.78 0.57
CA VAL A 193 15.59 12.76 1.43
C VAL A 193 14.09 12.71 1.16
N MET A 194 13.43 13.87 1.09
CA MET A 194 11.99 13.95 0.84
C MET A 194 11.61 13.41 -0.53
N THR A 195 12.31 13.80 -1.59
CA THR A 195 12.02 13.32 -2.93
C THR A 195 12.17 11.80 -3.00
N ASN A 196 13.21 11.23 -2.41
CA ASN A 196 13.42 9.77 -2.41
C ASN A 196 12.39 9.03 -1.57
N ILE A 197 12.10 9.48 -0.34
CA ILE A 197 11.09 8.83 0.52
C ILE A 197 9.71 8.91 -0.12
N CYS A 198 9.30 10.08 -0.61
CA CYS A 198 8.01 10.25 -1.28
C CYS A 198 7.92 9.39 -2.54
N ALA A 199 8.99 9.31 -3.36
CA ALA A 199 9.00 8.47 -4.55
C ALA A 199 8.88 6.99 -4.22
N VAL A 200 9.67 6.49 -3.25
CA VAL A 200 9.61 5.10 -2.81
C VAL A 200 8.23 4.76 -2.23
N MET A 201 7.68 5.61 -1.37
CA MET A 201 6.34 5.42 -0.82
C MET A 201 5.27 5.43 -1.91
N ALA A 202 5.34 6.37 -2.87
CA ALA A 202 4.40 6.45 -3.98
C ALA A 202 4.44 5.19 -4.86
N VAL A 203 5.63 4.67 -5.17
CA VAL A 203 5.80 3.43 -5.92
C VAL A 203 5.23 2.24 -5.14
N MET A 204 5.56 2.11 -3.86
CA MET A 204 5.04 1.03 -3.01
C MET A 204 3.51 1.06 -2.91
N LEU A 205 2.92 2.25 -2.69
CA LEU A 205 1.47 2.44 -2.63
C LEU A 205 0.82 2.14 -3.98
N LEU A 206 1.39 2.63 -5.08
CA LEU A 206 0.89 2.34 -6.43
C LEU A 206 0.88 0.84 -6.70
N LEU A 207 1.97 0.13 -6.40
CA LEU A 207 2.06 -1.32 -6.56
C LEU A 207 1.04 -2.04 -5.68
N PHE A 208 0.92 -1.66 -4.42
CA PHE A 208 -0.04 -2.25 -3.49
C PHE A 208 -1.49 -2.06 -3.96
N HIS A 209 -1.86 -0.84 -4.36
CA HIS A 209 -3.19 -0.55 -4.88
C HIS A 209 -3.45 -1.22 -6.23
N PHE A 210 -2.44 -1.31 -7.09
CA PHE A 210 -2.55 -2.04 -8.36
C PHE A 210 -2.81 -3.53 -8.12
N LEU A 211 -2.00 -4.18 -7.26
CA LEU A 211 -2.19 -5.59 -6.92
C LEU A 211 -3.56 -5.83 -6.30
N THR A 212 -4.00 -4.95 -5.40
CA THR A 212 -5.34 -5.01 -4.81
C THR A 212 -6.43 -4.86 -5.88
N ALA A 213 -6.35 -3.84 -6.73
CA ALA A 213 -7.35 -3.57 -7.76
C ALA A 213 -7.35 -4.61 -8.89
N PHE A 214 -6.24 -5.32 -9.12
CA PHE A 214 -6.16 -6.34 -10.17
C PHE A 214 -6.50 -7.74 -9.65
N ILE A 215 -5.85 -8.17 -8.56
CA ILE A 215 -5.95 -9.55 -8.05
C ILE A 215 -7.32 -9.80 -7.44
N LEU A 216 -7.88 -8.88 -6.65
CA LEU A 216 -9.18 -9.09 -6.01
C LEU A 216 -10.32 -9.27 -7.02
N PRO A 217 -10.52 -8.38 -8.02
CA PRO A 217 -11.50 -8.61 -9.08
C PRO A 217 -11.31 -9.91 -9.84
N PHE A 218 -10.05 -10.23 -10.19
CA PHE A 218 -9.73 -11.47 -10.87
C PHE A 218 -10.12 -12.69 -10.03
N PHE A 219 -9.75 -12.69 -8.75
CA PHE A 219 -10.01 -13.77 -7.82
C PHE A 219 -11.51 -13.93 -7.51
N TYR A 220 -12.20 -12.84 -7.15
CA TYR A 220 -13.64 -12.90 -6.83
C TYR A 220 -14.46 -13.33 -8.03
N THR A 221 -14.20 -12.79 -9.22
CA THR A 221 -14.94 -13.23 -10.41
C THR A 221 -14.61 -14.67 -10.80
N GLY A 222 -13.36 -15.12 -10.63
CA GLY A 222 -13.01 -16.53 -10.78
C GLY A 222 -13.78 -17.43 -9.82
N MET A 223 -13.77 -17.09 -8.53
CA MET A 223 -14.48 -17.84 -7.48
C MET A 223 -15.99 -17.89 -7.72
N PHE A 224 -16.63 -16.75 -7.98
CA PHE A 224 -18.07 -16.69 -8.22
C PHE A 224 -18.46 -17.48 -9.47
N ALA A 225 -17.69 -17.37 -10.55
CA ALA A 225 -17.95 -18.16 -11.76
C ALA A 225 -17.83 -19.67 -11.48
N LEU A 226 -16.86 -20.08 -10.66
CA LEU A 226 -16.67 -21.48 -10.26
C LEU A 226 -17.80 -21.97 -9.36
N VAL A 227 -18.13 -21.24 -8.29
CA VAL A 227 -19.25 -21.56 -7.40
C VAL A 227 -20.53 -21.74 -8.21
N PHE A 228 -20.82 -20.79 -9.08
CA PHE A 228 -21.99 -20.83 -9.95
C PHE A 228 -22.01 -22.03 -10.90
N ARG A 229 -20.86 -22.47 -11.42
CA ARG A 229 -20.77 -23.68 -12.26
C ARG A 229 -21.19 -24.94 -11.51
N PHE A 230 -20.91 -25.01 -10.21
CA PHE A 230 -21.21 -26.16 -9.35
C PHE A 230 -22.59 -26.08 -8.69
N THR A 231 -23.06 -24.88 -8.31
CA THR A 231 -24.32 -24.69 -7.54
C THR A 231 -25.49 -24.15 -8.36
N GLY A 232 -25.25 -23.67 -9.59
CA GLY A 232 -26.26 -23.02 -10.42
C GLY A 232 -27.36 -23.95 -10.95
N GLY A 233 -28.61 -23.46 -10.92
CA GLY A 233 -29.79 -24.13 -11.49
C GLY A 233 -29.76 -24.26 -13.02
N ARG A 234 -30.63 -25.12 -13.56
CA ARG A 234 -30.63 -25.58 -14.97
C ARG A 234 -30.77 -24.43 -16.00
N GLN A 235 -31.40 -23.31 -15.66
CA GLN A 235 -31.57 -22.13 -16.53
C GLN A 235 -30.27 -21.33 -16.73
N LEU A 236 -29.46 -21.21 -15.69
CA LEU A 236 -28.20 -20.45 -15.65
C LEU A 236 -27.00 -21.23 -16.23
N ARG A 237 -27.15 -22.55 -16.48
CA ARG A 237 -26.16 -23.43 -17.13
C ARG A 237 -26.05 -23.25 -18.65
N SER A 238 -26.86 -22.38 -19.27
CA SER A 238 -26.84 -22.16 -20.71
C SER A 238 -25.58 -21.42 -21.19
N MET A 239 -24.90 -20.67 -20.30
CA MET A 239 -23.70 -19.90 -20.62
C MET A 239 -22.41 -20.66 -20.28
N THR A 240 -21.37 -20.49 -21.11
CA THR A 240 -20.04 -21.05 -20.83
C THR A 240 -19.40 -20.34 -19.64
N LEU A 241 -18.58 -21.07 -18.87
CA LEU A 241 -17.86 -20.52 -17.71
C LEU A 241 -17.04 -19.27 -18.09
N GLY A 242 -16.38 -19.30 -19.24
CA GLY A 242 -15.57 -18.17 -19.73
C GLY A 242 -16.41 -16.94 -20.05
N THR A 243 -17.61 -17.10 -20.63
CA THR A 243 -18.51 -15.98 -20.90
C THR A 243 -19.10 -15.42 -19.62
N PHE A 244 -19.49 -16.27 -18.67
CA PHE A 244 -19.97 -15.84 -17.36
C PHE A 244 -18.89 -15.06 -16.58
N TRP A 245 -17.65 -15.55 -16.59
CA TRP A 245 -16.52 -14.86 -15.98
C TRP A 245 -16.23 -13.50 -16.63
N LYS A 246 -16.28 -13.40 -17.98
CA LYS A 246 -16.12 -12.11 -18.69
C LYS A 246 -17.15 -11.09 -18.23
N ILE A 247 -18.41 -11.50 -18.07
CA ILE A 247 -19.49 -10.64 -17.55
C ILE A 247 -19.14 -10.16 -16.15
N GLY A 248 -18.65 -11.07 -15.28
CA GLY A 248 -18.22 -10.70 -13.93
C GLY A 248 -17.13 -9.64 -13.93
N ILE A 249 -16.09 -9.79 -14.77
CA ILE A 249 -15.02 -8.79 -14.88
C ILE A 249 -15.58 -7.43 -15.30
N TYR A 250 -16.41 -7.36 -16.33
CA TYR A 250 -16.97 -6.10 -16.81
C TYR A 250 -18.01 -5.50 -15.86
N ALA A 251 -18.75 -6.33 -15.12
CA ALA A 251 -19.61 -5.88 -14.03
C ALA A 251 -18.78 -5.30 -12.87
N GLY A 252 -17.56 -5.79 -12.67
CA GLY A 252 -16.62 -5.22 -11.71
C GLY A 252 -16.23 -3.78 -12.02
N PHE A 253 -16.28 -3.31 -13.27
CA PHE A 253 -15.70 -2.01 -13.65
C PHE A 253 -16.29 -0.80 -12.91
N PRO A 254 -17.62 -0.54 -12.95
CA PRO A 254 -18.20 0.58 -12.20
C PRO A 254 -17.98 0.42 -10.69
N VAL A 255 -17.98 -0.81 -10.20
CA VAL A 255 -17.78 -1.10 -8.78
C VAL A 255 -16.34 -0.83 -8.36
N MET A 256 -15.34 -1.14 -9.19
CA MET A 256 -13.93 -0.83 -8.94
C MET A 256 -13.73 0.68 -8.81
N LEU A 257 -14.30 1.47 -9.72
CA LEU A 257 -14.23 2.94 -9.65
C LEU A 257 -14.80 3.46 -8.32
N PHE A 258 -15.98 2.98 -7.94
CA PHE A 258 -16.63 3.38 -6.70
C PHE A 258 -15.87 2.90 -5.45
N ALA A 259 -15.44 1.63 -5.43
CA ALA A 259 -14.70 1.04 -4.32
C ALA A 259 -13.34 1.73 -4.14
N SER A 260 -12.69 2.19 -5.20
CA SER A 260 -11.44 2.96 -5.14
C SER A 260 -11.58 4.30 -4.43
N CYS A 261 -12.78 4.89 -4.35
CA CYS A 261 -12.99 6.10 -3.55
C CYS A 261 -12.73 5.86 -2.05
N PHE A 262 -12.97 4.66 -1.53
CA PHE A 262 -12.78 4.34 -0.10
C PHE A 262 -11.32 4.48 0.35
N PRO A 263 -10.33 3.78 -0.26
CA PRO A 263 -8.94 3.98 0.08
C PRO A 263 -8.41 5.36 -0.37
N ALA A 264 -9.00 6.01 -1.37
CA ALA A 264 -8.57 7.36 -1.76
C ALA A 264 -8.86 8.40 -0.66
N PHE A 265 -10.03 8.32 -0.04
CA PHE A 265 -10.51 9.29 0.96
C PHE A 265 -10.37 8.81 2.41
N ASP A 266 -9.72 7.66 2.66
CA ASP A 266 -9.65 6.99 3.97
C ASP A 266 -11.01 6.92 4.66
N LEU A 267 -12.05 6.52 3.92
CA LEU A 267 -13.39 6.45 4.47
C LEU A 267 -13.44 5.39 5.59
N PRO A 268 -13.93 5.73 6.79
CA PRO A 268 -14.17 4.75 7.83
C PRO A 268 -15.26 3.74 7.38
N PHE A 269 -15.40 2.63 8.12
CA PHE A 269 -16.43 1.59 7.96
C PHE A 269 -16.16 0.45 6.97
N LEU A 270 -15.90 0.71 5.69
CA LEU A 270 -15.83 -0.36 4.69
C LEU A 270 -14.49 -0.37 3.92
N ARG A 271 -13.83 -1.53 3.93
CA ARG A 271 -12.61 -1.76 3.13
C ARG A 271 -12.97 -1.93 1.65
N TYR A 272 -12.04 -1.59 0.76
CA TYR A 272 -12.16 -1.78 -0.70
C TYR A 272 -12.76 -3.14 -1.07
N GLY A 273 -12.22 -4.23 -0.52
CA GLY A 273 -12.67 -5.59 -0.83
C GLY A 273 -14.15 -5.84 -0.48
N THR A 274 -14.63 -5.27 0.63
CA THR A 274 -16.03 -5.41 1.06
C THR A 274 -16.98 -4.66 0.12
N VAL A 275 -16.67 -3.40 -0.19
CA VAL A 275 -17.46 -2.58 -1.12
C VAL A 275 -17.48 -3.22 -2.50
N TYR A 276 -16.31 -3.66 -2.96
CA TYR A 276 -16.16 -4.30 -4.25
C TYR A 276 -16.97 -5.59 -4.34
N MET A 277 -16.90 -6.47 -3.34
CA MET A 277 -17.65 -7.73 -3.34
C MET A 277 -19.16 -7.50 -3.38
N ILE A 278 -19.69 -6.63 -2.53
CA ILE A 278 -21.14 -6.34 -2.47
C ILE A 278 -21.62 -5.76 -3.80
N GLY A 279 -20.93 -4.73 -4.32
CA GLY A 279 -21.31 -4.10 -5.58
C GLY A 279 -21.19 -5.06 -6.76
N LEU A 280 -20.14 -5.89 -6.78
CA LEU A 280 -19.93 -6.90 -7.82
C LEU A 280 -21.08 -7.90 -7.86
N VAL A 281 -21.48 -8.46 -6.72
CA VAL A 281 -22.59 -9.44 -6.68
C VAL A 281 -23.87 -8.84 -7.23
N ILE A 282 -24.23 -7.63 -6.76
CA ILE A 282 -25.45 -6.95 -7.21
C ILE A 282 -25.39 -6.71 -8.72
N TYR A 283 -24.33 -6.06 -9.21
CA TYR A 283 -24.28 -5.64 -10.61
C TYR A 283 -24.08 -6.81 -11.57
N TRP A 284 -23.33 -7.83 -11.17
CA TRP A 284 -23.14 -9.02 -11.97
C TRP A 284 -24.44 -9.82 -12.14
N LEU A 285 -25.24 -9.99 -11.09
CA LEU A 285 -26.55 -10.64 -11.21
C LEU A 285 -27.47 -9.91 -12.18
N VAL A 286 -27.51 -8.57 -12.13
CA VAL A 286 -28.29 -7.74 -13.07
C VAL A 286 -27.78 -7.91 -14.50
N ALA A 287 -26.46 -7.85 -14.71
CA ALA A 287 -25.85 -7.99 -16.03
C ALA A 287 -26.04 -9.40 -16.62
N ALA A 288 -25.91 -10.45 -15.80
CA ALA A 288 -26.14 -11.82 -16.21
C ALA A 288 -27.60 -12.03 -16.64
N GLY A 289 -28.57 -11.59 -15.81
CA GLY A 289 -29.98 -11.70 -16.13
C GLY A 289 -30.38 -10.95 -17.41
N ARG A 290 -29.71 -9.83 -17.74
CA ARG A 290 -29.93 -9.15 -19.03
C ARG A 290 -29.45 -9.97 -20.22
N ILE A 291 -28.28 -10.61 -20.12
CA ILE A 291 -27.77 -11.44 -21.23
C ILE A 291 -28.64 -12.68 -21.43
N GLU A 292 -29.13 -13.29 -20.36
CA GLU A 292 -30.06 -14.40 -20.47
C GLU A 292 -31.32 -14.01 -21.24
N ARG A 293 -31.96 -12.89 -20.89
CA ARG A 293 -33.14 -12.38 -21.61
C ARG A 293 -32.84 -12.10 -23.08
N ALA A 294 -31.70 -11.48 -23.37
CA ALA A 294 -31.28 -11.21 -24.75
C ALA A 294 -31.02 -12.51 -25.55
N GLY A 295 -30.49 -13.55 -24.91
CA GLY A 295 -30.30 -14.87 -25.50
C GLY A 295 -31.62 -15.58 -25.82
N MET A 296 -32.62 -15.45 -24.93
CA MET A 296 -33.96 -15.98 -25.13
C MET A 296 -34.71 -15.26 -26.26
N GLU A 297 -34.58 -13.94 -26.37
CA GLU A 297 -35.14 -13.13 -27.47
C GLU A 297 -34.52 -13.47 -28.83
N SER A 298 -33.25 -13.89 -28.87
CA SER A 298 -32.55 -14.30 -30.11
C SER A 298 -32.83 -15.74 -30.58
N GLY A 299 -33.75 -16.46 -29.94
CA GLY A 299 -34.14 -17.81 -30.36
C GLY A 299 -33.12 -18.91 -30.07
N GLY A 300 -32.29 -18.75 -29.03
CA GLY A 300 -31.44 -19.83 -28.52
C GLY A 300 -30.16 -20.14 -29.31
N ARG A 301 -29.76 -19.28 -30.26
CA ARG A 301 -28.41 -19.37 -30.86
C ARG A 301 -27.35 -19.09 -29.79
N ARG A 302 -26.41 -20.02 -29.60
CA ARG A 302 -25.28 -19.86 -28.66
C ARG A 302 -24.49 -18.62 -29.07
N PHE A 303 -24.13 -17.78 -28.09
CA PHE A 303 -23.29 -16.58 -28.28
C PHE A 303 -21.86 -16.86 -28.82
N ASP A 304 -21.54 -18.11 -29.11
CA ASP A 304 -20.23 -18.59 -29.56
C ASP A 304 -20.24 -19.03 -31.05
N GLU A 305 -21.33 -18.75 -31.81
CA GLU A 305 -21.39 -18.87 -33.28
C GLU A 305 -21.28 -17.51 -33.99
#